data_AF-A0A7V9F1N1-F1
#
_entry.id   AF-A0A7V9F1N1-F1
#
_cell.length_a   1.000
_cell.length_b   1.000
_cell.length_c   1.000
_cell.angle_alpha   90.00
_cell.angle_beta   90.00
_cell.angle_gamma   90.00
#
_symmetry.space_group_name_H-M   'P 1'
#
loop_
_entity.id
_entity.type
_entity.pdbx_description
1 polymer ?
#
loop_
_entity_poly.entity_id
_entity_poly.type
_entity_poly.pdbx_seq_one_letter_code
_entity_poly.pdbx_strand_id
1 'polypeptide(L)'
;ANEVLRTLTLEEGGLDLWIALNDGIADGRDVSWIWDADFELLVGRVARVTCSGTRAEEMALRLKYAGIEAVPAVDRDLPRSLDAAVAGAGEEDRPLYALPTYTALLELRELLARRGLARRWAD
;
A
#
# COMPACT_ATOMS: atom_id res chain seq x y z
N ALA A 1 -5.56 -3.03 10.76
CA ALA A 1 -5.73 -2.07 9.65
C ALA A 1 -6.16 -0.69 10.16
N ASN A 2 -7.25 -0.59 10.93
CA ASN A 2 -7.87 0.70 11.26
C ASN A 2 -6.94 1.68 11.99
N GLU A 3 -6.08 1.23 12.91
CA GLU A 3 -5.11 2.12 13.57
C GLU A 3 -4.08 2.74 12.62
N VAL A 4 -3.66 2.00 11.59
CA VAL A 4 -2.78 2.54 10.54
C VAL A 4 -3.53 3.61 9.74
N LEU A 5 -4.79 3.35 9.36
CA LEU A 5 -5.62 4.31 8.64
C LEU A 5 -5.87 5.57 9.47
N ARG A 6 -6.16 5.44 10.77
CA ARG A 6 -6.29 6.57 11.70
C ARG A 6 -5.00 7.38 11.80
N THR A 7 -3.85 6.72 11.82
CA THR A 7 -2.55 7.42 11.85
C THR A 7 -2.37 8.28 10.59
N LEU A 8 -2.71 7.76 9.41
CA LEU A 8 -2.66 8.53 8.16
C LEU A 8 -3.58 9.76 8.17
N THR A 9 -4.66 9.75 8.95
CA THR A 9 -5.53 10.94 9.10
C THR A 9 -4.87 12.11 9.81
N LEU A 10 -3.74 11.88 10.49
CA LEU A 10 -2.97 12.92 11.19
C LEU A 10 -1.99 13.65 10.27
N GLU A 11 -1.63 13.06 9.13
CA GLU A 11 -0.69 13.64 8.17
C GLU A 11 -1.28 14.88 7.48
N GLU A 12 -0.46 15.88 7.20
CA GLU A 12 -0.89 17.07 6.47
C GLU A 12 -0.85 16.84 4.96
N GLY A 13 -1.85 17.38 4.24
CA GLY A 13 -1.90 17.32 2.78
C GLY A 13 -2.48 16.02 2.19
N GLY A 14 -2.25 15.85 0.89
CA GLY A 14 -2.69 14.67 0.14
C GLY A 14 -1.80 13.46 0.41
N LEU A 15 -2.41 12.27 0.40
CA LEU A 15 -1.73 11.01 0.64
C LEU A 15 -1.38 10.32 -0.68
N ASP A 16 -0.10 10.00 -0.85
CA ASP A 16 0.36 9.05 -1.86
C ASP A 16 0.54 7.68 -1.20
N LEU A 17 -0.22 6.69 -1.67
CA LEU A 17 -0.30 5.37 -1.06
C LEU A 17 0.25 4.28 -1.98
N TRP A 18 0.97 3.34 -1.39
CA TRP A 18 1.30 2.04 -1.98
C TRP A 18 0.80 0.95 -1.05
N ILE A 19 -0.18 0.16 -1.49
CA ILE A 19 -0.85 -0.86 -0.66
C ILE A 19 -0.61 -2.22 -1.28
N ALA A 20 0.00 -3.15 -0.54
CA ALA A 20 0.26 -4.50 -1.02
C ALA A 20 -0.52 -5.54 -0.21
N LEU A 21 -1.44 -6.24 -0.89
CA LEU A 21 -2.28 -7.26 -0.30
C LEU A 21 -1.87 -8.64 -0.84
N ASN A 22 -1.26 -9.45 0.03
CA ASN A 22 -1.04 -10.87 -0.24
C ASN A 22 -2.05 -11.74 0.55
N ASP A 23 -2.25 -12.97 0.08
CA ASP A 23 -3.12 -13.99 0.68
C ASP A 23 -2.38 -15.31 0.96
N GLY A 24 -1.07 -15.21 1.27
CA GLY A 24 -0.25 -16.33 1.69
C GLY A 24 -0.73 -16.94 3.01
N ILE A 25 -0.19 -18.11 3.38
CA ILE A 25 -0.56 -18.79 4.64
C ILE A 25 -0.32 -17.87 5.85
N ALA A 26 0.77 -17.10 5.84
CA ALA A 26 1.11 -16.17 6.93
C ALA A 26 0.30 -14.86 6.88
N ASP A 27 -0.31 -14.51 5.75
CA ASP A 27 -1.17 -13.32 5.60
C ASP A 27 -2.63 -13.63 5.96
N GLY A 28 -3.05 -14.89 5.76
CA GLY A 28 -4.44 -15.31 5.75
C GLY A 28 -4.96 -15.42 4.31
N ARG A 29 -5.42 -16.61 3.93
CA ARG A 29 -5.95 -16.86 2.57
C ARG A 29 -7.26 -16.13 2.30
N ASP A 30 -8.04 -15.88 3.36
CA ASP A 30 -9.24 -15.08 3.29
C ASP A 30 -8.90 -13.60 3.50
N VAL A 31 -9.08 -12.81 2.45
CA VAL A 31 -8.85 -11.35 2.46
C VAL A 31 -10.11 -10.56 2.78
N SER A 32 -11.20 -11.21 3.17
CA SER A 32 -12.48 -10.55 3.50
C SER A 32 -12.34 -9.47 4.58
N TRP A 33 -11.34 -9.57 5.46
CA TRP A 33 -11.02 -8.56 6.48
C TRP A 33 -10.84 -7.14 5.92
N ILE A 34 -10.46 -6.98 4.65
CA ILE A 34 -10.31 -5.64 4.04
C ILE A 34 -11.64 -4.88 4.00
N TRP A 35 -12.78 -5.59 4.01
CA TRP A 35 -14.11 -4.99 4.03
C TRP A 35 -14.51 -4.48 5.41
N ASP A 36 -13.92 -5.02 6.48
CA ASP A 36 -14.08 -4.52 7.85
C ASP A 36 -13.09 -3.38 8.18
N ALA A 37 -12.15 -3.09 7.27
CA ALA A 37 -11.19 -2.01 7.46
C ALA A 37 -11.78 -0.65 7.04
N ASP A 38 -11.61 0.39 7.86
CA ASP A 38 -12.26 1.71 7.69
C ASP A 38 -11.57 2.61 6.62
N PHE A 39 -11.43 2.15 5.38
CA PHE A 39 -10.80 2.94 4.30
C PHE A 39 -11.55 4.23 3.96
N GLU A 40 -12.83 4.33 4.33
CA GLU A 40 -13.68 5.51 4.21
C GLU A 40 -13.10 6.72 4.97
N LEU A 41 -12.27 6.49 5.99
CA LEU A 41 -11.54 7.55 6.70
C LEU A 41 -10.58 8.35 5.81
N LEU A 42 -10.20 7.82 4.64
CA LEU A 42 -9.26 8.44 3.71
C LEU A 42 -9.94 9.16 2.53
N VAL A 43 -11.27 9.19 2.47
CA VAL A 43 -12.02 9.89 1.41
C VAL A 43 -11.63 11.37 1.37
N GLY A 44 -11.37 11.87 0.16
CA GLY A 44 -10.91 13.25 -0.07
C GLY A 44 -9.45 13.54 0.32
N ARG A 45 -8.71 12.54 0.82
CA ARG A 45 -7.30 12.69 1.23
C ARG A 45 -6.32 11.96 0.31
N VAL A 46 -6.75 10.91 -0.39
CA VAL A 46 -5.86 10.12 -1.27
C VAL A 46 -5.66 10.85 -2.60
N ALA A 47 -4.42 11.29 -2.85
CA ALA A 47 -4.03 11.92 -4.11
C ALA A 47 -3.66 10.85 -5.16
N ARG A 48 -2.88 9.85 -4.76
CA ARG A 48 -2.49 8.72 -5.60
C ARG A 48 -2.54 7.42 -4.81
N VAL A 49 -2.88 6.33 -5.48
CA VAL A 49 -2.80 4.99 -4.87
C VAL A 49 -2.36 3.95 -5.88
N THR A 50 -1.42 3.10 -5.47
CA THR A 50 -1.00 1.91 -6.21
C THR A 50 -1.30 0.68 -5.37
N CYS A 51 -2.02 -0.28 -5.94
CA CYS A 51 -2.32 -1.57 -5.34
C CYS A 51 -1.38 -2.64 -5.92
N SER A 52 -0.80 -3.45 -5.03
CA SER A 52 0.11 -4.54 -5.38
C SER A 52 -0.16 -5.81 -4.56
N GLY A 53 0.69 -6.82 -4.74
CA GLY A 53 0.54 -8.14 -4.12
C GLY A 53 -0.37 -9.09 -4.91
N THR A 54 -0.52 -10.31 -4.40
CA THR A 54 -1.29 -11.38 -5.08
C THR A 54 -2.77 -11.03 -5.27
N ARG A 55 -3.30 -10.12 -4.45
CA ARG A 55 -4.70 -9.68 -4.43
C ARG A 55 -4.85 -8.17 -4.68
N ALA A 56 -3.99 -7.62 -5.53
CA ALA A 56 -3.97 -6.20 -5.86
C ALA A 56 -5.32 -5.68 -6.39
N GLU A 57 -5.99 -6.46 -7.25
CA GLU A 57 -7.30 -6.12 -7.81
C GLU A 57 -8.38 -6.04 -6.74
N GLU A 58 -8.38 -6.93 -5.75
CA GLU A 58 -9.34 -6.92 -4.65
C GLU A 58 -9.13 -5.71 -3.74
N MET A 59 -7.89 -5.30 -3.50
CA MET A 59 -7.62 -4.05 -2.78
C MET A 59 -8.12 -2.84 -3.59
N ALA A 60 -7.85 -2.80 -4.90
CA ALA A 60 -8.37 -1.73 -5.76
C ALA A 60 -9.91 -1.68 -5.76
N LEU A 61 -10.57 -2.84 -5.78
CA LEU A 61 -12.02 -2.93 -5.65
C LEU A 61 -12.49 -2.41 -4.28
N ARG A 62 -11.83 -2.80 -3.19
CA ARG A 62 -12.17 -2.31 -1.84
C ARG A 62 -12.09 -0.79 -1.76
N LEU A 63 -11.04 -0.17 -2.30
CA LEU A 63 -10.88 1.29 -2.33
C LEU A 63 -11.96 1.98 -3.15
N LYS A 64 -12.34 1.41 -4.30
CA LYS A 64 -13.48 1.91 -5.09
C LYS A 64 -14.77 1.92 -4.26
N TYR A 65 -15.06 0.84 -3.52
CA TYR A 65 -16.25 0.77 -2.67
C TYR A 65 -16.15 1.66 -1.42
N ALA A 66 -14.94 2.00 -0.97
CA ALA A 66 -14.72 2.98 0.09
C ALA A 66 -15.01 4.43 -0.33
N GLY A 67 -15.22 4.68 -1.63
CA GLY A 67 -15.38 6.03 -2.17
C GLY A 67 -14.06 6.77 -2.40
N ILE A 68 -12.93 6.06 -2.50
CA ILE A 68 -11.66 6.68 -2.92
C ILE A 68 -11.75 7.05 -4.40
N GLU A 69 -11.67 8.35 -4.70
CA GLU A 69 -11.82 8.89 -6.05
C GLU A 69 -10.58 8.68 -6.93
N ALA A 70 -9.40 8.60 -6.31
CA ALA A 70 -8.16 8.30 -7.01
C ALA A 70 -8.25 6.92 -7.66
N VAL A 71 -8.12 6.87 -8.99
CA VAL A 71 -8.14 5.60 -9.74
C VAL A 71 -6.88 4.80 -9.37
N PRO A 72 -7.01 3.62 -8.75
CA PRO A 72 -5.83 2.86 -8.34
C PRO A 72 -5.05 2.34 -9.55
N ALA A 73 -3.74 2.58 -9.57
CA ALA A 73 -2.84 1.79 -10.39
C ALA A 73 -2.78 0.37 -9.80
N VAL A 74 -2.87 -0.67 -10.63
CA VAL A 74 -2.87 -2.05 -10.17
C VAL A 74 -1.74 -2.81 -10.84
N ASP A 75 -0.83 -3.33 -10.03
CA ASP A 75 0.27 -4.14 -10.50
C ASP A 75 0.73 -5.13 -9.42
N ARG A 76 0.54 -6.43 -9.69
CA ARG A 76 0.91 -7.51 -8.77
C ARG A 76 2.42 -7.65 -8.56
N ASP A 77 3.24 -7.13 -9.48
CA ASP A 77 4.69 -7.14 -9.33
C ASP A 77 5.12 -6.07 -8.32
N LEU A 78 5.58 -6.50 -7.15
CA LEU A 78 5.92 -5.61 -6.05
C LEU A 78 7.06 -4.64 -6.40
N PRO A 79 8.20 -5.07 -6.99
CA PRO A 79 9.25 -4.14 -7.39
C PRO A 79 8.80 -3.09 -8.41
N ARG A 80 8.10 -3.50 -9.48
CA ARG A 80 7.65 -2.60 -10.54
C ARG A 80 6.59 -1.62 -10.04
N SER A 81 5.64 -2.10 -9.24
CA SER A 81 4.59 -1.25 -8.65
C SER A 81 5.17 -0.21 -7.68
N LEU A 82 6.17 -0.59 -6.88
CA LEU A 82 6.84 0.33 -5.97
C LEU A 82 7.60 1.42 -6.74
N ASP A 83 8.34 1.04 -7.79
CA ASP A 83 9.09 1.99 -8.62
C ASP A 83 8.15 3.00 -9.29
N ALA A 84 7.00 2.54 -9.81
CA ALA A 84 5.99 3.42 -10.38
C ALA A 84 5.36 4.35 -9.33
N ALA A 85 5.10 3.86 -8.11
CA ALA A 85 4.54 4.65 -7.03
C ALA A 85 5.52 5.74 -6.56
N VAL A 86 6.81 5.41 -6.38
CA VAL A 86 7.86 6.35 -6.00
C VAL A 86 8.07 7.42 -7.06
N ALA A 87 8.13 7.04 -8.34
CA ALA A 87 8.28 7.98 -9.45
C ALA A 87 7.14 9.01 -9.47
N GLY A 88 5.91 8.57 -9.18
CA GLY A 88 4.75 9.45 -9.11
C GLY A 88 4.70 10.37 -7.89
N ALA A 89 5.17 9.92 -6.72
CA ALA A 89 5.20 10.74 -5.50
C ALA A 89 6.26 11.86 -5.58
N GLY A 90 7.37 11.61 -6.30
CA GLY A 90 8.45 12.58 -6.49
C GLY A 90 8.08 13.84 -7.28
N GLU A 91 6.90 13.89 -7.92
CA GLU A 91 6.41 15.08 -8.63
C GLU A 91 5.98 16.20 -7.68
N GLU A 92 5.58 15.88 -6.45
CA GLU A 92 5.03 16.83 -5.47
C GLU A 92 5.81 16.86 -4.13
N ASP A 93 6.98 16.23 -4.06
CA ASP A 93 7.81 16.09 -2.84
C ASP A 93 7.04 15.58 -1.61
N ARG A 94 6.05 14.71 -1.86
CA ARG A 94 5.23 14.09 -0.80
C ARG A 94 5.79 12.73 -0.39
N PRO A 95 5.67 12.36 0.90
CA PRO A 95 6.00 11.01 1.33
C PRO A 95 5.04 9.98 0.70
N LEU A 96 5.61 8.87 0.22
CA LEU A 96 4.85 7.68 -0.16
C LEU A 96 4.66 6.78 1.07
N TYR A 97 3.42 6.52 1.45
CA TYR A 97 3.09 5.61 2.54
C TYR A 97 2.91 4.18 2.03
N ALA A 98 3.70 3.24 2.56
CA ALA A 98 3.61 1.82 2.24
C ALA A 98 2.77 1.05 3.26
N LEU A 99 1.72 0.36 2.79
CA LEU A 99 0.80 -0.46 3.60
C LEU A 99 0.79 -1.92 3.12
N PRO A 100 1.86 -2.71 3.37
CA PRO A 100 1.92 -4.12 3.01
C PRO A 100 1.28 -5.05 4.05
N THR A 101 0.74 -6.20 3.63
CA THR A 101 0.54 -7.36 4.51
C THR A 101 1.88 -7.99 4.91
N TYR A 102 1.84 -9.01 5.76
CA TYR A 102 3.05 -9.58 6.36
C TYR A 102 4.07 -10.08 5.34
N THR A 103 3.68 -10.94 4.39
CA THR A 103 4.65 -11.45 3.40
C THR A 103 5.09 -10.38 2.41
N ALA A 104 4.19 -9.46 2.04
CA ALA A 104 4.54 -8.30 1.22
C ALA A 104 5.55 -7.38 1.93
N LEU A 105 5.48 -7.24 3.26
CA LEU A 105 6.45 -6.47 4.04
C LEU A 105 7.83 -7.14 4.01
N LEU A 106 7.88 -8.47 4.12
CA LEU A 106 9.13 -9.21 4.03
C LEU A 106 9.78 -9.03 2.65
N GLU A 107 8.99 -9.15 1.58
CA GLU A 107 9.44 -8.96 0.21
C GLU A 107 9.92 -7.52 -0.03
N LEU A 108 9.15 -6.53 0.41
CA LEU A 108 9.53 -5.11 0.36
C LEU A 108 10.85 -4.87 1.08
N ARG A 109 11.02 -5.41 2.29
CA ARG A 109 12.25 -5.24 3.06
C ARG A 109 13.45 -5.90 2.39
N GLU A 110 13.27 -7.09 1.82
CA GLU A 110 14.33 -7.74 1.04
C GLU A 110 14.70 -6.90 -0.20
N LEU A 111 13.70 -6.39 -0.92
CA LEU A 111 13.91 -5.50 -2.06
C LEU A 111 14.72 -4.27 -1.67
N LEU A 112 14.31 -3.55 -0.62
CA LEU A 112 15.01 -2.36 -0.14
C LEU A 112 16.43 -2.68 0.34
N ALA A 113 16.63 -3.81 1.02
CA ALA A 113 17.97 -4.22 1.44
C ALA A 113 18.86 -4.62 0.26
N ARG A 114 18.33 -5.26 -0.78
CA ARG A 114 19.06 -5.52 -2.03
C ARG A 114 19.44 -4.22 -2.76
N ARG A 115 18.61 -3.19 -2.65
CA ARG A 115 18.86 -1.84 -3.20
C ARG A 115 19.76 -0.97 -2.30
N GLY A 116 20.18 -1.46 -1.13
CA GLY A 116 21.01 -0.68 -0.19
C GLY A 116 20.24 0.41 0.57
N LEU A 117 18.91 0.37 0.56
CA LEU A 117 18.01 1.35 1.20
C LEU A 117 17.55 0.92 2.60
N ALA A 118 17.85 -0.31 3.01
CA ALA A 118 17.54 -0.84 4.34
C ALA A 118 18.64 -1.80 4.82
N ARG A 119 18.80 -1.92 6.14
CA ARG A 119 19.74 -2.86 6.76
C ARG A 119 19.22 -4.30 6.66
N ARG A 120 20.07 -5.28 6.32
CA ARG A 120 19.65 -6.69 6.32
C ARG A 120 19.44 -7.15 7.76
N TRP A 121 18.57 -8.14 7.97
CA TRP A 121 18.28 -8.67 9.32
C TRP A 121 19.50 -9.32 9.99
N ALA A 122 20.53 -9.69 9.22
CA ALA A 122 21.70 -10.44 9.69
C ALA A 122 22.96 -9.58 9.88
N ASP A 123 22.85 -8.25 9.79
CA ASP A 123 23.97 -7.31 9.94
C ASP A 123 23.91 -6.54 11.26
#